data_AF-A0A375JCV3-F1
#
_entry.id   AF-A0A375JCV3-F1
#
_cell.length_a   1.000
_cell.length_b   1.000
_cell.length_c   1.000
_cell.angle_alpha   90.00
_cell.angle_beta   90.00
_cell.angle_gamma   90.00
#
_symmetry.space_group_name_H-M   'P 1'
#
loop_
_entity.id
_entity.type
_entity.pdbx_description
1 polymer ?
#
loop_
_entity_poly.entity_id
_entity_poly.type
_entity_poly.pdbx_seq_one_letter_code
_entity_poly.pdbx_strand_id
1 'polypeptide(L)'
;MAIAVAATKGEALELLETEGVTVVDLDYESGWQDAIELGRLGEKLGICVQYRGHVSIAVRSPTALVAGLSRPKLTFRQRNLYCQFELSMLPTANLERLEGKAEKLGDYILAGHLMRDVDGVWTK
;
A
#
# COMPACT_ATOMS: atom_id res chain seq x y z
N MET A 1 -17.91 -8.33 -4.39
CA MET A 1 -17.47 -7.13 -3.66
C MET A 1 -16.39 -6.47 -4.51
N ALA A 2 -16.76 -5.45 -5.30
CA ALA A 2 -15.78 -4.72 -6.10
C ALA A 2 -15.19 -3.59 -5.23
N ILE A 3 -13.86 -3.60 -5.11
CA ILE A 3 -13.08 -2.55 -4.47
C ILE A 3 -12.54 -1.68 -5.59
N ALA A 4 -12.84 -0.38 -5.55
CA ALA A 4 -12.27 0.61 -6.43
C ALA A 4 -11.27 1.48 -5.66
N VAL A 5 -10.20 1.91 -6.32
CA VAL A 5 -9.17 2.77 -5.71
C VAL A 5 -9.27 4.14 -6.34
N ALA A 6 -9.33 5.17 -5.50
CA ALA A 6 -9.33 6.57 -5.94
C ALA A 6 -7.96 7.20 -5.64
N ALA A 7 -7.32 7.81 -6.64
CA ALA A 7 -6.10 8.58 -6.49
C ALA A 7 -6.37 10.08 -6.26
N THR A 8 -7.63 10.50 -6.30
CA THR A 8 -8.05 11.88 -5.95
C THR A 8 -9.44 11.89 -5.34
N LYS A 9 -9.81 13.02 -4.71
CA LYS A 9 -11.19 13.25 -4.24
C LYS A 9 -12.21 13.22 -5.40
N GLY A 10 -11.85 13.77 -6.56
CA GLY A 10 -12.72 13.79 -7.74
C GLY A 10 -13.03 12.37 -8.24
N GLU A 11 -11.99 11.55 -8.40
CA GLU A 11 -12.17 10.13 -8.76
C GLU A 11 -12.99 9.37 -7.71
N ALA A 12 -12.82 9.67 -6.42
CA ALA A 12 -13.61 9.02 -5.37
C ALA A 12 -15.10 9.31 -5.52
N LEU A 13 -15.48 10.54 -5.90
CA LEU A 13 -16.87 10.91 -6.15
C LEU A 13 -17.43 10.17 -7.36
N GLU A 14 -16.67 10.08 -8.46
CA GLU A 14 -17.07 9.31 -9.66
C GLU A 14 -17.27 7.82 -9.33
N LEU A 15 -16.39 7.25 -8.51
CA LEU A 15 -16.49 5.85 -8.10
C LEU A 15 -17.67 5.56 -7.18
N LEU A 16 -18.13 6.54 -6.38
CA LEU A 16 -19.34 6.40 -5.57
C LEU A 16 -20.62 6.31 -6.41
N GLU A 17 -20.60 6.84 -7.64
CA GLU A 17 -21.72 6.77 -8.58
C GLU A 17 -21.63 5.54 -9.51
N THR A 18 -20.53 4.80 -9.46
CA THR A 18 -20.27 3.67 -10.34
C THR A 18 -21.01 2.41 -9.86
N GLU A 19 -21.85 1.85 -10.73
CA GLU A 19 -22.58 0.61 -10.43
C GLU A 19 -21.63 -0.56 -10.11
N GLY A 20 -21.97 -1.33 -9.07
CA GLY A 20 -21.23 -2.52 -8.65
C GLY A 20 -20.05 -2.25 -7.72
N VAL A 21 -19.66 -0.99 -7.51
CA VAL A 21 -18.67 -0.61 -6.49
C VAL A 21 -19.28 -0.77 -5.10
N THR A 22 -18.58 -1.49 -4.23
CA THR A 22 -19.00 -1.73 -2.84
C THR A 22 -18.05 -1.12 -1.83
N VAL A 23 -16.81 -0.85 -2.25
CA VAL A 23 -15.79 -0.18 -1.44
C VAL A 23 -15.03 0.80 -2.32
N VAL A 24 -14.85 2.03 -1.83
CA VAL A 24 -13.93 3.01 -2.40
C VAL A 24 -12.76 3.18 -1.43
N ASP A 25 -11.57 2.84 -1.88
CA ASP A 25 -10.34 2.89 -1.10
C ASP A 25 -9.53 4.12 -1.53
N LEU A 26 -9.38 5.09 -0.64
CA LEU A 26 -8.68 6.34 -0.91
C LEU A 26 -7.16 6.10 -0.86
N ASP A 27 -6.46 6.48 -1.93
CA ASP A 27 -5.02 6.30 -2.08
C ASP A 27 -4.33 7.59 -2.58
N TYR A 28 -4.41 8.63 -1.76
CA TYR A 28 -3.78 9.92 -2.01
C TYR A 28 -3.50 10.66 -0.71
N GLU A 29 -2.64 11.68 -0.78
CA GLU A 29 -2.04 12.34 0.38
C GLU A 29 -3.05 12.90 1.39
N SER A 30 -4.07 13.59 0.90
CA SER A 30 -5.14 14.16 1.72
C SER A 30 -6.31 13.20 1.95
N GLY A 31 -6.20 11.93 1.53
CA GLY A 31 -7.29 10.95 1.60
C GLY A 31 -7.82 10.73 3.03
N TRP A 32 -6.95 10.86 4.03
CA TRP A 32 -7.36 10.79 5.44
C TRP A 32 -8.29 11.92 5.88
N GLN A 33 -8.16 13.11 5.28
CA GLN A 33 -9.03 14.27 5.56
C GLN A 33 -10.40 14.07 4.91
N ASP A 34 -10.38 13.63 3.65
CA ASP A 34 -11.59 13.44 2.86
C ASP A 34 -12.40 12.21 3.29
N ALA A 35 -11.76 11.20 3.90
CA ALA A 35 -12.42 9.96 4.35
C ALA A 35 -13.65 10.20 5.24
N ILE A 36 -13.67 11.29 6.02
CA ILE A 36 -14.81 11.61 6.90
C ILE A 36 -16.02 12.04 6.07
N GLU A 37 -15.84 12.97 5.14
CA GLU A 37 -16.92 13.50 4.30
C GLU A 37 -17.38 12.44 3.30
N LEU A 38 -16.44 11.84 2.57
CA LEU A 38 -16.72 10.79 1.61
C LEU A 38 -17.32 9.54 2.27
N GLY A 39 -16.90 9.21 3.49
CA GLY A 39 -17.50 8.13 4.29
C GLY A 39 -18.98 8.34 4.54
N ARG A 40 -19.39 9.55 4.93
CA ARG A 40 -20.82 9.89 5.12
C ARG A 40 -21.60 9.85 3.81
N LEU A 41 -20.98 10.21 2.69
CA LEU A 41 -21.60 10.14 1.38
C LEU A 41 -21.79 8.68 0.93
N GLY A 42 -20.73 7.87 1.05
CA GLY A 42 -20.77 6.45 0.73
C GLY A 42 -21.78 5.68 1.56
N GLU A 43 -21.88 5.96 2.87
CA GLU A 43 -22.86 5.32 3.75
C GLU A 43 -24.31 5.48 3.25
N LYS A 44 -24.67 6.67 2.75
CA LYS A 44 -25.99 6.93 2.16
C LYS A 44 -26.27 6.12 0.90
N LEU A 45 -25.20 5.73 0.19
CA LEU A 45 -25.24 4.94 -1.04
C LEU A 45 -25.01 3.44 -0.78
N GLY A 46 -24.78 3.04 0.48
CA GLY A 46 -24.42 1.66 0.83
C GLY A 46 -22.99 1.26 0.42
N ILE A 47 -22.11 2.23 0.18
CA ILE A 47 -20.71 2.03 -0.23
C ILE A 47 -19.78 2.36 0.94
N CYS A 48 -18.86 1.45 1.25
CA CYS A 48 -17.85 1.71 2.26
C CYS A 48 -16.72 2.56 1.69
N VAL A 49 -16.47 3.75 2.25
CA VAL A 49 -15.27 4.52 1.94
C VAL A 49 -14.25 4.28 3.04
N GLN A 50 -13.02 3.96 2.64
CA GLN A 50 -11.93 3.69 3.58
C GLN A 50 -10.64 4.39 3.13
N TYR A 51 -9.79 4.69 4.10
CA TYR A 51 -8.44 5.16 3.89
C TYR A 51 -7.49 4.26 4.67
N ARG A 52 -6.40 3.82 4.02
CA ARG A 52 -5.35 3.02 4.63
C ARG A 52 -4.02 3.71 4.45
N GLY A 53 -3.36 4.08 5.56
CA GLY A 53 -2.06 4.77 5.51
C GLY A 53 -0.90 3.86 5.08
N HIS A 54 -1.04 2.55 5.22
CA HIS A 54 -0.02 1.59 4.85
C HIS A 54 -0.63 0.31 4.25
N VAL A 55 0.22 -0.44 3.56
CA VAL A 55 -0.04 -1.81 3.09
C VAL A 55 1.13 -2.71 3.49
N SER A 56 0.82 -3.96 3.76
CA SER A 56 1.78 -4.98 4.19
C SER A 56 2.13 -5.89 3.02
N ILE A 57 3.40 -5.91 2.62
CA ILE A 57 3.89 -6.69 1.49
C ILE A 57 4.85 -7.77 2.00
N ALA A 58 4.54 -9.04 1.72
CA ALA A 58 5.45 -10.14 1.97
C ALA A 58 6.51 -10.21 0.86
N VAL A 59 7.79 -10.11 1.22
CA VAL A 59 8.91 -10.16 0.26
C VAL A 59 9.63 -11.49 0.41
N ARG A 60 9.55 -12.33 -0.64
CA ARG A 60 9.98 -13.73 -0.57
C ARG A 60 11.49 -13.95 -0.69
N SER A 61 12.24 -12.98 -1.21
CA SER A 61 13.67 -13.13 -1.46
C SER A 61 14.39 -11.78 -1.57
N PRO A 62 15.73 -11.76 -1.43
CA PRO A 62 16.55 -10.58 -1.72
C PRO A 62 16.34 -10.04 -3.13
N THR A 63 16.19 -10.92 -4.12
CA THR A 63 15.96 -10.52 -5.52
C THR A 63 14.61 -9.84 -5.69
N ALA A 64 13.56 -10.35 -5.03
CA ALA A 64 12.24 -9.73 -5.05
C ALA A 64 12.24 -8.35 -4.36
N LEU A 65 13.04 -8.17 -3.31
CA LEU A 65 13.21 -6.86 -2.66
C LEU A 65 13.82 -5.83 -3.62
N VAL A 66 14.92 -6.20 -4.28
CA VAL A 66 15.62 -5.34 -5.26
C VAL A 66 14.69 -5.00 -6.43
N ALA A 67 14.00 -5.99 -6.99
CA ALA A 67 13.10 -5.80 -8.11
C ALA A 67 11.90 -4.92 -7.70
N GLY A 68 11.27 -5.20 -6.56
CA GLY A 68 10.10 -4.46 -6.07
C GLY A 68 10.40 -3.00 -5.75
N LEU A 69 11.54 -2.71 -5.11
CA LEU A 69 12.00 -1.34 -4.89
C LEU A 69 12.40 -0.61 -6.18
N SER A 70 12.65 -1.34 -7.27
CA SER A 70 12.97 -0.73 -8.58
C SER A 70 11.75 -0.43 -9.43
N ARG A 71 10.58 -0.96 -9.07
CA ARG A 71 9.32 -0.64 -9.75
C ARG A 71 8.82 0.74 -9.29
N PRO A 72 8.23 1.54 -10.19
CA PRO A 72 7.52 2.75 -9.81
C PRO A 72 6.49 2.45 -8.71
N LYS A 73 6.39 3.33 -7.72
CA LYS A 73 5.37 3.23 -6.69
C LYS A 73 4.07 3.81 -7.25
N LEU A 74 3.03 2.97 -7.33
CA LEU A 74 1.72 3.33 -7.89
C LEU A 74 0.67 3.67 -6.81
N THR A 75 1.12 3.83 -5.57
CA THR A 75 0.28 4.06 -4.40
C THR A 75 0.92 5.14 -3.55
N PHE A 76 0.12 5.97 -2.89
CA PHE A 76 0.62 6.91 -1.90
C PHE A 76 1.04 6.20 -0.61
N ARG A 77 0.38 5.09 -0.28
CA ARG A 77 0.53 4.35 0.98
C ARG A 77 1.97 3.95 1.27
N GLN A 78 2.34 3.99 2.55
CA GLN A 78 3.59 3.36 2.99
C GLN A 78 3.53 1.85 2.75
N ARG A 79 4.55 1.26 2.14
CA ARG A 79 4.65 -0.20 2.01
C ARG A 79 5.53 -0.74 3.14
N ASN A 80 4.94 -1.54 4.02
CA ASN A 80 5.66 -2.32 5.01
C ASN A 80 6.14 -3.61 4.35
N LEU A 81 7.43 -3.69 4.03
CA LEU A 81 8.07 -4.77 3.30
C LEU A 81 8.61 -5.83 4.28
N TYR A 82 7.78 -6.84 4.57
CA TYR A 82 8.12 -7.95 5.46
C TYR A 82 8.98 -8.98 4.74
N CYS A 83 10.29 -8.94 4.99
CA CYS A 83 11.25 -9.84 4.37
C CYS A 83 11.19 -11.23 5.00
N GLN A 84 10.77 -12.23 4.21
CA GLN A 84 10.67 -13.63 4.62
C GLN A 84 11.99 -14.39 4.44
N PHE A 85 13.09 -13.65 4.49
CA PHE A 85 14.46 -14.11 4.45
C PHE A 85 15.25 -13.32 5.49
N GLU A 86 16.35 -13.88 5.96
CA GLU A 86 17.21 -13.19 6.92
C GLU A 86 17.91 -12.01 6.25
N LEU A 87 17.74 -10.80 6.79
CA LEU A 87 18.39 -9.60 6.26
C LEU A 87 19.92 -9.73 6.26
N SER A 88 20.48 -10.56 7.15
CA SER A 88 21.90 -10.90 7.20
C SER A 88 22.42 -11.67 5.97
N MET A 89 21.53 -12.18 5.11
CA MET A 89 21.90 -12.75 3.81
C MET A 89 22.37 -11.67 2.81
N LEU A 90 22.04 -10.40 3.05
CA LEU A 90 22.52 -9.27 2.27
C LEU A 90 23.81 -8.72 2.88
N PRO A 91 24.83 -8.39 2.07
CA PRO A 91 25.96 -7.60 2.55
C PRO A 91 25.48 -6.27 3.16
N THR A 92 26.10 -5.82 4.25
CA THR A 92 25.67 -4.61 5.00
C THR A 92 25.49 -3.41 4.09
N ALA A 93 26.46 -3.11 3.22
CA ALA A 93 26.37 -2.00 2.26
C ALA A 93 25.21 -2.14 1.25
N ASN A 94 24.82 -3.37 0.91
CA ASN A 94 23.65 -3.61 0.05
C ASN A 94 22.35 -3.39 0.80
N LEU A 95 22.28 -3.82 2.07
CA LEU A 95 21.11 -3.60 2.93
C LEU A 95 20.89 -2.10 3.17
N GLU A 96 21.92 -1.37 3.60
CA GLU A 96 21.85 0.09 3.81
C GLU A 96 21.38 0.83 2.56
N ARG A 97 21.87 0.43 1.38
CA ARG A 97 21.41 1.01 0.10
C ARG A 97 19.94 0.71 -0.19
N LEU A 98 19.47 -0.48 0.15
CA LEU A 98 18.06 -0.87 -0.05
C LEU A 98 17.15 -0.16 0.95
N GLU A 99 17.58 0.00 2.20
CA GLU A 99 16.89 0.79 3.23
C GLU A 99 16.77 2.25 2.82
N GLY A 100 17.87 2.88 2.37
CA GLY A 100 17.81 4.25 1.87
C GLY A 100 16.97 4.42 0.60
N LYS A 101 16.80 3.35 -0.19
CA LYS A 101 15.86 3.35 -1.33
C LYS A 101 14.42 3.21 -0.88
N ALA A 102 14.15 2.33 0.09
CA ALA A 102 12.83 2.15 0.69
C ALA A 102 12.37 3.46 1.35
N GLU A 103 13.22 4.11 2.13
CA GLU A 103 12.92 5.38 2.80
C GLU A 103 12.52 6.48 1.81
N LYS A 104 13.26 6.63 0.69
CA LYS A 104 12.91 7.59 -0.38
C LYS A 104 11.56 7.33 -1.04
N LEU A 105 11.09 6.08 -1.02
CA LEU A 105 9.78 5.69 -1.51
C LEU A 105 8.70 5.75 -0.41
N GLY A 106 9.06 6.10 0.82
CA GLY A 106 8.18 6.03 1.98
C GLY A 106 7.81 4.59 2.35
N ASP A 107 8.71 3.64 2.15
CA ASP A 107 8.56 2.23 2.51
C ASP A 107 9.42 1.88 3.72
N TYR A 108 9.06 0.79 4.41
CA TYR A 108 9.80 0.26 5.55
C TYR A 108 10.19 -1.19 5.31
N ILE A 109 11.47 -1.52 5.47
CA ILE A 109 11.95 -2.91 5.47
C ILE A 109 11.80 -3.47 6.89
N LEU A 110 11.11 -4.60 7.02
CA LEU A 110 10.78 -5.22 8.31
C LEU A 110 11.12 -6.70 8.31
N ALA A 111 11.39 -7.23 9.51
CA ALA A 111 11.59 -8.66 9.70
C ALA A 111 10.29 -9.44 9.45
N GLY A 112 10.37 -10.56 8.72
CA GLY A 112 9.20 -11.33 8.30
C GLY A 112 8.33 -11.87 9.44
N HIS A 113 8.90 -12.11 10.63
CA HIS A 113 8.16 -12.60 11.80
C HIS A 113 7.21 -11.56 12.41
N LEU A 114 7.34 -10.27 12.05
CA LEU A 114 6.42 -9.20 12.49
C LEU A 114 5.15 -9.12 11.65
N MET A 115 5.07 -9.91 10.57
CA MET A 115 3.97 -9.91 9.62
C MET A 115 2.68 -10.44 10.28
N ARG A 116 1.57 -9.73 10.06
CA ARG A 116 0.23 -10.14 10.49
C ARG A 116 -0.65 -10.43 9.28
N ASP A 117 -1.05 -9.36 8.60
CA ASP A 117 -1.87 -9.38 7.40
C ASP A 117 -1.03 -9.03 6.17
N VAL A 118 -1.38 -9.58 5.01
CA VAL A 118 -0.64 -9.42 3.76
C VAL A 118 -1.56 -8.88 2.68
N ASP A 119 -1.28 -7.68 2.21
CA ASP A 119 -1.96 -7.05 1.07
C ASP A 119 -1.36 -7.48 -0.28
N GLY A 120 -0.11 -7.93 -0.29
CA GLY A 120 0.55 -8.36 -1.52
C GLY A 120 1.82 -9.18 -1.28
N VAL A 121 2.27 -9.89 -2.32
CA VAL A 121 3.46 -10.73 -2.26
C VAL A 121 4.41 -10.39 -3.40
N TRP A 122 5.68 -10.12 -3.07
CA TRP A 122 6.76 -9.99 -4.05
C TRP A 122 7.54 -11.30 -4.11
N THR A 123 7.43 -11.99 -5.25
CA THR A 123 8.05 -13.30 -5.47
C THR A 123 9.27 -13.26 -6.39
N LYS A 124 9.37 -12.24 -7.26
CA LYS A 124 10.44 -12.04 -8.23
C LYS A 124 10.68 -10.55 -8.47
#